data_AF-A0A1G1FNZ5-F1
#
_entry.id   AF-A0A1G1FNZ5-F1
#
_cell.length_a   1.000
_cell.length_b   1.000
_cell.length_c   1.000
_cell.angle_alpha   90.00
_cell.angle_beta   90.00
_cell.angle_gamma   90.00
#
_symmetry.space_group_name_H-M   'P 1'
#
loop_
_entity.id
_entity.type
_entity.pdbx_description
1 polymer ?
#
loop_
_entity_poly.entity_id
_entity_poly.type
_entity_poly.pdbx_seq_one_letter_code
_entity_poly.pdbx_strand_id
1 'polypeptide(L)'
;MPLTFIEIERQKNWRISLLFIFLMFMYFCVTYSLVIGFRLIFFFPFLNDGLVSFVFDPVYILIIFAFSLLIAGIHFWFSASNMISFVVQNLGAAPPDPEDGVHRTLKDVIEEIHVVTGNKKKINCMVIPSLSMNALAVADLKGESVIAITEGLLSRLTRPQLEAVVAHEAYHILSGDCLETTVAASMFGMYASAIEKLESFRDDDMPGFHPAFLLFWLLVRLSNLLNMFISREREYRADAASVRMTRNPLAMAEVLHLLSRNWTGVGLIGSGIEMLCIIHPNASHSDESEGWWADLTSTHPPIRKRMKILLGMAHKSISSFEDEQINEAVRSKSSEQHYYALDPNQQWQGPYNMGELAFLPWLSPVTWIISGIDKSPMRVSENETINSIFSIIPDKNENRSNEFSCPICRHPLVETEYERTKILKCSHCGGTLVENSKIPRIIARNDGECNERIESIARAVLSDNQKKFTVKRLKGRTVEPAPLHYCSKCKHPMFRTFYSLAYLIEIDRCGKCGVTWFDADELKMLQCIIENRITASINI
;
A
#
# COMPACT_ATOMS: atom_id res chain seq x y z
N MET A 1 -0.66 0.50 -36.48
CA MET A 1 0.71 1.01 -36.28
C MET A 1 0.80 1.53 -34.85
N PRO A 2 1.90 1.32 -34.11
CA PRO A 2 2.07 2.04 -32.85
C PRO A 2 2.06 3.54 -33.17
N LEU A 3 1.28 4.32 -32.41
CA LEU A 3 1.21 5.77 -32.58
C LEU A 3 2.62 6.34 -32.49
N THR A 4 2.93 7.27 -33.39
CA THR A 4 4.18 8.04 -33.33
C THR A 4 4.16 8.93 -32.08
N PHE A 5 5.33 9.29 -31.57
CA PHE A 5 5.46 10.18 -30.40
C PHE A 5 4.66 11.49 -30.56
N ILE A 6 4.63 12.05 -31.77
CA ILE A 6 3.88 13.27 -32.11
C ILE A 6 2.37 13.04 -32.02
N GLU A 7 1.86 11.89 -32.45
CA GLU A 7 0.44 11.55 -32.37
C GLU A 7 0.00 11.36 -30.91
N ILE A 8 0.85 10.75 -30.09
CA ILE A 8 0.64 10.61 -28.64
C ILE A 8 0.53 11.99 -27.99
N GLU A 9 1.48 12.88 -28.28
CA GLU A 9 1.52 14.23 -27.69
C GLU A 9 0.35 15.11 -28.17
N ARG A 10 -0.09 14.95 -29.42
CA ARG A 10 -1.28 15.64 -29.96
C ARG A 10 -2.58 15.16 -29.31
N GLN A 11 -2.75 13.84 -29.16
CA GLN A 11 -3.93 13.27 -28.50
C GLN A 11 -4.00 13.71 -27.02
N LYS A 12 -2.84 13.73 -26.35
CA LYS A 12 -2.68 14.21 -24.98
C LYS A 12 -3.16 15.65 -24.80
N ASN A 13 -2.66 16.57 -25.61
CA ASN A 13 -3.00 17.99 -25.49
C ASN A 13 -4.50 18.25 -25.73
N TRP A 14 -5.11 17.52 -26.67
CA TRP A 14 -6.54 17.60 -26.94
C TRP A 14 -7.39 17.13 -25.74
N ARG A 15 -7.05 15.97 -25.16
CA ARG A 15 -7.79 15.42 -24.02
C ARG A 15 -7.65 16.28 -22.76
N ILE A 16 -6.45 16.74 -22.44
CA ILE A 16 -6.22 17.65 -21.31
C ILE A 16 -6.99 18.97 -21.51
N SER A 17 -7.05 19.47 -22.76
CA SER A 17 -7.85 20.65 -23.09
C SER A 17 -9.35 20.42 -22.92
N LEU A 18 -9.86 19.23 -23.31
CA LEU A 18 -11.25 18.85 -23.04
C LEU A 18 -11.56 18.78 -21.54
N LEU A 19 -10.66 18.21 -20.74
CA LEU A 19 -10.80 18.17 -19.27
C LEU A 19 -10.82 19.58 -18.68
N PHE A 20 -9.97 20.48 -19.16
CA PHE A 20 -9.96 21.88 -18.74
C PHE A 20 -11.26 22.61 -19.10
N ILE A 21 -11.76 22.43 -20.32
CA ILE A 21 -13.05 22.99 -20.77
C ILE A 21 -14.19 22.46 -19.90
N PHE A 22 -14.19 21.18 -19.59
CA PHE A 22 -15.20 20.58 -18.71
C PHE A 22 -15.13 21.13 -17.29
N LEU A 23 -13.93 21.28 -16.72
CA LEU A 23 -13.74 21.92 -15.40
C LEU A 23 -14.27 23.36 -15.39
N MET A 24 -13.93 24.14 -16.42
CA MET A 24 -14.40 25.51 -16.58
C MET A 24 -15.94 25.56 -16.66
N PHE A 25 -16.54 24.65 -17.45
CA PHE A 25 -18.00 24.52 -17.55
C PHE A 25 -18.63 24.19 -16.19
N MET A 26 -18.04 23.26 -15.44
CA MET A 26 -18.54 22.89 -14.11
C MET A 26 -18.45 24.06 -13.12
N TYR A 27 -17.32 24.78 -13.08
CA TYR A 27 -17.20 26.00 -12.28
C TYR A 27 -18.26 27.02 -12.66
N PHE A 28 -18.46 27.25 -13.96
CA PHE A 28 -19.48 28.16 -14.46
C PHE A 28 -20.88 27.76 -13.99
N CYS A 29 -21.29 26.50 -14.17
CA CYS A 29 -22.59 26.01 -13.73
C CYS A 29 -22.81 26.18 -12.22
N VAL A 30 -21.80 25.86 -11.41
CA VAL A 30 -21.88 25.98 -9.94
C VAL A 30 -21.97 27.44 -9.51
N THR A 31 -21.07 28.31 -10.00
CA THR A 31 -21.08 29.74 -9.65
C THR A 31 -22.34 30.43 -10.15
N TYR A 32 -22.79 30.10 -11.36
CA TYR A 32 -24.03 30.63 -11.92
C TYR A 32 -25.25 30.24 -11.06
N SER A 33 -25.33 28.96 -10.66
CA SER A 33 -26.43 28.48 -9.82
C SER A 33 -26.43 29.12 -8.43
N LEU A 34 -25.27 29.32 -7.81
CA LEU A 34 -25.15 29.98 -6.51
C LEU A 34 -25.52 31.47 -6.59
N VAL A 35 -25.02 32.19 -7.60
CA VAL A 35 -25.32 33.61 -7.80
C VAL A 35 -26.80 33.82 -8.10
N ILE A 36 -27.42 32.97 -8.93
CA ILE A 36 -28.85 33.04 -9.21
C ILE A 36 -29.67 32.67 -7.98
N GLY A 37 -29.30 31.62 -7.25
CA GLY A 37 -29.97 31.25 -6.00
C GLY A 37 -29.98 32.39 -5.01
N PHE A 38 -28.82 33.02 -4.79
CA PHE A 38 -28.70 34.21 -3.95
C PHE A 38 -29.57 35.36 -4.47
N ARG A 39 -29.52 35.66 -5.77
CA ARG A 39 -30.33 36.73 -6.37
C ARG A 39 -31.83 36.46 -6.22
N LEU A 40 -32.28 35.22 -6.41
CA LEU A 40 -33.69 34.83 -6.22
C LEU A 40 -34.12 34.87 -4.75
N ILE A 41 -33.23 34.63 -3.79
CA ILE A 41 -33.60 34.71 -2.37
C ILE A 41 -33.72 36.18 -1.92
N PHE A 42 -32.76 37.02 -2.29
CA PHE A 42 -32.64 38.37 -1.73
C PHE A 42 -33.30 39.46 -2.58
N PHE A 43 -33.40 39.27 -3.89
CA PHE A 43 -33.85 40.32 -4.82
C PHE A 43 -35.12 39.96 -5.60
N PHE A 44 -35.65 38.74 -5.46
CA PHE A 44 -36.94 38.35 -6.04
C PHE A 44 -38.13 39.24 -5.62
N PRO A 45 -38.23 39.73 -4.36
CA PRO A 45 -39.31 40.64 -3.97
C PRO A 45 -39.25 42.02 -4.65
N PHE A 46 -38.13 42.36 -5.31
CA PHE A 46 -37.86 43.68 -5.92
C PHE A 46 -37.81 43.61 -7.46
N LEU A 47 -38.29 42.51 -8.05
CA LEU A 47 -38.32 42.31 -9.50
C LEU A 47 -39.32 43.27 -10.19
N ASN A 48 -38.80 44.33 -10.81
CA ASN A 48 -39.57 45.18 -11.74
C ASN A 48 -39.49 44.67 -13.20
N ASP A 49 -38.37 44.03 -13.56
CA ASP A 49 -38.17 43.37 -14.85
C ASP A 49 -38.47 41.87 -14.75
N GLY A 50 -39.01 41.27 -15.81
CA GLY A 50 -39.44 39.87 -15.81
C GLY A 50 -38.34 38.85 -15.47
N LEU A 51 -38.76 37.70 -14.93
CA LEU A 51 -37.89 36.59 -14.49
C LEU A 51 -36.79 36.21 -15.51
N VAL A 52 -37.10 36.29 -16.80
CA VAL A 52 -36.17 35.95 -17.89
C VAL A 52 -34.98 36.92 -17.93
N SER A 53 -35.23 38.23 -17.90
CA SER A 53 -34.17 39.24 -17.92
C SER A 53 -33.32 39.21 -16.65
N PHE A 54 -33.92 38.81 -15.53
CA PHE A 54 -33.21 38.67 -14.27
C PHE A 54 -32.23 37.49 -14.25
N VAL A 55 -32.63 36.35 -14.83
CA VAL A 55 -31.82 35.12 -14.89
C VAL A 55 -30.77 35.18 -16.00
N PHE A 56 -31.12 35.74 -17.16
CA PHE A 56 -30.30 35.73 -18.37
C PHE A 56 -29.64 37.08 -18.69
N ASP A 57 -29.28 37.84 -17.67
CA ASP A 57 -28.56 39.11 -17.87
C ASP A 57 -27.16 38.85 -18.46
N PRO A 58 -26.86 39.35 -19.67
CA PRO A 58 -25.62 39.06 -20.38
C PRO A 58 -24.39 39.62 -19.66
N VAL A 59 -24.51 40.73 -18.92
CA VAL A 59 -23.39 41.32 -18.18
C VAL A 59 -22.99 40.41 -17.02
N TYR A 60 -23.96 39.89 -16.27
CA TYR A 60 -23.69 38.95 -15.18
C TYR A 60 -23.13 37.63 -15.71
N ILE A 61 -23.66 37.11 -16.81
CA ILE A 61 -23.14 35.88 -17.44
C ILE A 61 -21.66 36.07 -17.80
N LEU A 62 -21.28 37.21 -18.39
CA LEU A 62 -19.89 37.50 -18.74
C LEU A 62 -18.99 37.60 -17.52
N ILE A 63 -19.43 38.28 -16.46
CA ILE A 63 -18.67 38.41 -15.19
C ILE A 63 -18.47 37.04 -14.55
N ILE A 64 -19.54 36.24 -14.46
CA ILE A 64 -19.48 34.88 -13.90
C ILE A 64 -18.54 34.02 -14.74
N PHE A 65 -18.66 34.06 -16.07
CA PHE A 65 -17.77 33.32 -16.97
C PHE A 65 -16.29 33.70 -16.78
N ALA A 66 -15.97 34.99 -16.72
CA ALA A 66 -14.60 35.46 -16.49
C ALA A 66 -14.05 35.00 -15.13
N PHE A 67 -14.88 35.05 -14.09
CA PHE A 67 -14.53 34.58 -12.76
C PHE A 67 -14.31 33.06 -12.71
N SER A 68 -15.21 32.28 -13.33
CA SER A 68 -15.09 30.83 -13.44
C SER A 68 -13.85 30.43 -14.23
N LEU A 69 -13.51 31.13 -15.31
CA LEU A 69 -12.30 30.91 -16.10
C LEU A 69 -11.03 31.15 -15.25
N LEU A 70 -11.01 32.24 -14.47
CA LEU A 70 -9.89 32.56 -13.59
C LEU A 70 -9.70 31.48 -12.52
N ILE A 71 -10.77 31.07 -11.84
CA ILE A 71 -10.70 30.02 -10.81
C ILE A 71 -10.31 28.68 -11.43
N ALA A 72 -10.91 28.30 -12.56
CA ALA A 72 -10.56 27.06 -13.26
C ALA A 72 -9.09 27.05 -13.69
N GLY A 73 -8.57 28.18 -14.16
CA GLY A 73 -7.16 28.36 -14.52
C GLY A 73 -6.22 28.16 -13.33
N ILE A 74 -6.52 28.80 -12.18
CA ILE A 74 -5.74 28.64 -10.95
C ILE A 74 -5.79 27.19 -10.45
N HIS A 75 -6.99 26.60 -10.40
CA HIS A 75 -7.17 25.22 -9.97
C HIS A 75 -6.41 24.25 -10.89
N PHE A 76 -6.56 24.36 -12.21
CA PHE A 76 -5.85 23.53 -13.18
C PHE A 76 -4.33 23.65 -13.02
N TRP A 77 -3.81 24.88 -12.89
CA TRP A 77 -2.37 25.11 -12.73
C TRP A 77 -1.83 24.47 -11.45
N PHE A 78 -2.54 24.64 -10.32
CA PHE A 78 -2.14 24.03 -9.05
C PHE A 78 -2.19 22.50 -9.12
N SER A 79 -3.30 21.96 -9.63
CA SER A 79 -3.55 20.53 -9.80
C SER A 79 -2.51 19.85 -10.68
N ALA A 80 -2.16 20.47 -11.80
CA ALA A 80 -1.23 19.88 -12.76
C ALA A 80 0.26 20.10 -12.43
N SER A 81 0.59 21.08 -11.59
CA SER A 81 2.00 21.43 -11.26
C SER A 81 2.53 20.79 -9.98
N ASN A 82 1.65 20.40 -9.04
CA ASN A 82 2.06 19.95 -7.70
C ASN A 82 1.63 18.51 -7.38
N MET A 83 1.26 17.71 -8.38
CA MET A 83 0.77 16.36 -8.14
C MET A 83 1.79 15.47 -7.45
N ILE A 84 3.02 15.38 -7.97
CA ILE A 84 3.99 14.41 -7.43
C ILE A 84 4.21 14.68 -5.94
N SER A 85 4.36 15.96 -5.57
CA SER A 85 4.44 16.37 -4.16
C SER A 85 3.20 15.98 -3.37
N PHE A 86 2.00 16.17 -3.93
CA PHE A 86 0.74 15.76 -3.31
C PHE A 86 0.68 14.25 -3.08
N VAL A 87 0.94 13.42 -4.09
CA VAL A 87 0.87 11.96 -3.97
C VAL A 87 1.94 11.44 -3.02
N VAL A 88 3.18 11.93 -3.15
CA VAL A 88 4.30 11.54 -2.27
C VAL A 88 4.01 11.88 -0.82
N GLN A 89 3.47 13.07 -0.53
CA GLN A 89 3.15 13.47 0.84
C GLN A 89 1.97 12.71 1.41
N ASN A 90 0.87 12.55 0.66
CA ASN A 90 -0.32 11.87 1.14
C ASN A 90 -0.10 10.37 1.37
N LEU A 91 0.74 9.73 0.55
CA LEU A 91 1.08 8.32 0.69
C LEU A 91 2.29 8.07 1.61
N GLY A 92 2.96 9.14 2.07
CA GLY A 92 4.21 9.02 2.84
C GLY A 92 5.32 8.32 2.05
N ALA A 93 5.32 8.45 0.72
CA ALA A 93 6.29 7.77 -0.14
C ALA A 93 7.69 8.36 0.08
N ALA A 94 8.71 7.50 0.07
CA ALA A 94 10.10 7.87 0.32
C ALA A 94 11.03 7.24 -0.72
N PRO A 95 12.21 7.82 -0.99
CA PRO A 95 13.18 7.18 -1.88
C PRO A 95 13.62 5.82 -1.34
N PRO A 96 13.95 4.83 -2.21
CA PRO A 96 14.35 3.52 -1.74
C PRO A 96 15.68 3.59 -0.98
N ASP A 97 15.65 3.03 0.22
CA ASP A 97 16.79 2.82 1.11
C ASP A 97 17.93 2.04 0.42
N PRO A 98 19.15 2.61 0.29
CA PRO A 98 20.28 1.92 -0.35
C PRO A 98 20.85 0.74 0.47
N GLU A 99 20.61 0.72 1.78
CA GLU A 99 21.08 -0.33 2.67
C GLU A 99 20.21 -1.59 2.62
N ASP A 100 19.03 -1.48 2.02
CA ASP A 100 18.05 -2.56 1.94
C ASP A 100 18.17 -3.31 0.60
N GLY A 101 18.34 -4.64 0.66
CA GLY A 101 18.58 -5.46 -0.53
C GLY A 101 17.39 -5.51 -1.49
N VAL A 102 16.16 -5.50 -0.96
CA VAL A 102 14.94 -5.50 -1.77
C VAL A 102 14.78 -4.16 -2.49
N HIS A 103 15.05 -3.05 -1.79
CA HIS A 103 15.05 -1.71 -2.38
C HIS A 103 16.14 -1.50 -3.44
N ARG A 104 17.30 -2.13 -3.24
CA ARG A 104 18.36 -2.15 -4.26
C ARG A 104 17.89 -2.86 -5.52
N THR A 105 17.25 -4.02 -5.36
CA THR A 105 16.65 -4.76 -6.48
C THR A 105 15.64 -3.89 -7.24
N LEU A 106 14.80 -3.12 -6.54
CA LEU A 106 13.90 -2.16 -7.19
C LEU A 106 14.65 -1.10 -8.00
N LYS A 107 15.73 -0.52 -7.47
CA LYS A 107 16.55 0.46 -8.21
C LYS A 107 17.16 -0.17 -9.46
N ASP A 108 17.68 -1.39 -9.35
CA ASP A 108 18.28 -2.11 -10.47
C ASP A 108 17.25 -2.36 -11.58
N VAL A 109 16.05 -2.82 -11.21
CA VAL A 109 14.94 -3.05 -12.17
C VAL A 109 14.49 -1.75 -12.84
N ILE A 110 14.42 -0.64 -12.11
CA ILE A 110 14.06 0.67 -12.67
C ILE A 110 15.09 1.11 -13.72
N GLU A 111 16.38 0.95 -13.41
CA GLU A 111 17.47 1.27 -14.35
C GLU A 111 17.42 0.37 -15.60
N GLU A 112 17.14 -0.92 -15.44
CA GLU A 112 16.94 -1.84 -16.58
C GLU A 112 15.80 -1.38 -17.48
N ILE A 113 14.68 -0.94 -16.90
CA ILE A 113 13.55 -0.40 -17.66
C ILE A 113 13.88 0.95 -18.31
N HIS A 114 14.70 1.80 -17.69
CA HIS A 114 15.23 3.01 -18.36
C HIS A 114 16.01 2.66 -19.63
N VAL A 115 16.90 1.68 -19.54
CA VAL A 115 17.67 1.19 -20.68
C VAL A 115 16.76 0.64 -21.78
N VAL A 116 15.81 -0.23 -21.44
CA VAL A 116 14.85 -0.83 -22.41
C VAL A 116 14.01 0.24 -23.11
N THR A 117 13.67 1.31 -22.40
CA THR A 117 12.83 2.40 -22.93
C THR A 117 13.64 3.47 -23.68
N GLY A 118 14.97 3.35 -23.68
CA GLY A 118 15.90 4.24 -24.37
C GLY A 118 16.05 5.60 -23.69
N ASN A 119 15.92 5.66 -22.36
CA ASN A 119 16.06 6.88 -21.55
C ASN A 119 15.18 8.05 -22.02
N LYS A 120 14.03 7.76 -22.65
CA LYS A 120 13.12 8.77 -23.20
C LYS A 120 12.55 9.71 -22.13
N LYS A 121 12.33 9.19 -20.93
CA LYS A 121 11.86 9.93 -19.76
C LYS A 121 12.58 9.44 -18.52
N LYS A 122 12.96 10.37 -17.66
CA LYS A 122 13.50 10.06 -16.34
C LYS A 122 12.36 9.64 -15.41
N ILE A 123 12.48 8.45 -14.84
CA ILE A 123 11.48 7.87 -13.91
C ILE A 123 12.17 7.72 -12.57
N ASN A 124 11.69 8.44 -11.56
CA ASN A 124 12.18 8.28 -10.20
C ASN A 124 11.40 7.14 -9.52
N CYS A 125 12.05 6.35 -8.68
CA CYS A 125 11.37 5.31 -7.89
C CYS A 125 11.14 5.79 -6.46
N MET A 126 9.99 5.45 -5.91
CA MET A 126 9.61 5.71 -4.52
C MET A 126 9.01 4.44 -3.90
N VAL A 127 9.15 4.30 -2.59
CA VAL A 127 8.57 3.22 -1.79
C VAL A 127 7.52 3.80 -0.86
N ILE A 128 6.32 3.23 -0.90
CA ILE A 128 5.21 3.59 -0.01
C ILE A 128 5.26 2.64 1.20
N PRO A 129 5.37 3.16 2.44
CA PRO A 129 5.49 2.36 3.65
C PRO A 129 4.14 1.75 4.09
N SER A 130 3.53 0.96 3.21
CA SER A 130 2.21 0.35 3.37
C SER A 130 2.26 -1.16 3.11
N LEU A 131 1.43 -1.91 3.84
CA LEU A 131 1.22 -3.35 3.65
C LEU A 131 0.27 -3.68 2.50
N SER A 132 -0.43 -2.67 1.96
CA SER A 132 -1.24 -2.83 0.75
C SER A 132 -0.37 -3.36 -0.38
N MET A 133 -0.91 -4.15 -1.31
CA MET A 133 -0.17 -4.53 -2.52
C MET A 133 -0.63 -3.68 -3.68
N ASN A 134 0.16 -2.67 -4.02
CA ASN A 134 -0.12 -1.82 -5.15
C ASN A 134 1.17 -1.18 -5.69
N ALA A 135 1.09 -0.76 -6.95
CA ALA A 135 2.04 0.18 -7.53
C ALA A 135 1.25 1.22 -8.31
N LEU A 136 1.87 2.39 -8.47
CA LEU A 136 1.27 3.51 -9.19
C LEU A 136 2.34 4.34 -9.89
N ALA A 137 2.01 4.78 -11.10
CA ALA A 137 2.75 5.79 -11.84
C ALA A 137 2.11 7.17 -11.67
N VAL A 138 2.94 8.19 -11.41
CA VAL A 138 2.56 9.61 -11.37
C VAL A 138 3.47 10.41 -12.29
N ALA A 139 2.89 11.37 -13.00
CA ALA A 139 3.62 12.34 -13.82
C ALA A 139 3.04 13.74 -13.63
N ASP A 140 3.86 14.77 -13.76
CA ASP A 140 3.41 16.16 -13.70
C ASP A 140 3.68 16.91 -15.03
N LEU A 141 3.16 18.13 -15.15
CA LEU A 141 3.41 18.99 -16.32
C LEU A 141 4.86 19.52 -16.38
N LYS A 142 5.63 19.41 -15.29
CA LYS A 142 7.04 19.84 -15.25
C LYS A 142 7.96 18.82 -15.91
N GLY A 143 7.44 17.63 -16.25
CA GLY A 143 8.19 16.57 -16.91
C GLY A 143 8.82 15.57 -15.94
N GLU A 144 8.54 15.70 -14.65
CA GLU A 144 8.95 14.72 -13.65
C GLU A 144 7.99 13.52 -13.69
N SER A 145 8.52 12.33 -13.41
CA SER A 145 7.71 11.12 -13.30
C SER A 145 8.22 10.21 -12.20
N VAL A 146 7.29 9.54 -11.54
CA VAL A 146 7.54 8.72 -10.36
C VAL A 146 6.78 7.40 -10.50
N ILE A 147 7.47 6.29 -10.27
CA ILE A 147 6.82 5.00 -9.97
C ILE A 147 6.93 4.79 -8.46
N ALA A 148 5.79 4.68 -7.80
CA ALA A 148 5.71 4.39 -6.38
C ALA A 148 5.18 2.98 -6.16
N ILE A 149 5.91 2.16 -5.40
CA ILE A 149 5.54 0.76 -5.09
C ILE A 149 5.37 0.62 -3.59
N THR A 150 4.32 -0.08 -3.17
CA THR A 150 4.10 -0.35 -1.75
C THR A 150 5.07 -1.42 -1.24
N GLU A 151 5.47 -1.28 0.03
CA GLU A 151 6.32 -2.27 0.70
C GLU A 151 5.68 -3.67 0.68
N GLY A 152 4.35 -3.74 0.85
CA GLY A 152 3.59 -4.99 0.79
C GLY A 152 3.63 -5.69 -0.56
N LEU A 153 3.70 -4.94 -1.67
CA LEU A 153 3.90 -5.54 -3.00
C LEU A 153 5.36 -5.93 -3.18
N LEU A 154 6.26 -5.01 -2.88
CA LEU A 154 7.70 -5.17 -3.09
C LEU A 154 8.27 -6.38 -2.33
N SER A 155 7.73 -6.69 -1.14
CA SER A 155 8.17 -7.84 -0.33
C SER A 155 7.76 -9.21 -0.89
N ARG A 156 6.74 -9.27 -1.75
CA ARG A 156 6.13 -10.52 -2.24
C ARG A 156 6.48 -10.85 -3.69
N LEU A 157 6.96 -9.87 -4.45
CA LEU A 157 7.32 -10.10 -5.84
C LEU A 157 8.70 -10.74 -5.97
N THR A 158 8.79 -11.73 -6.85
CA THR A 158 10.07 -12.18 -7.38
C THR A 158 10.63 -11.11 -8.34
N ARG A 159 11.93 -11.16 -8.65
CA ARG A 159 12.55 -10.20 -9.57
C ARG A 159 11.85 -10.12 -10.95
N PRO A 160 11.51 -11.24 -11.63
CA PRO A 160 10.78 -11.17 -12.91
C PRO A 160 9.38 -10.56 -12.78
N GLN A 161 8.70 -10.80 -11.65
CA GLN A 161 7.40 -10.22 -11.36
C GLN A 161 7.50 -8.71 -11.09
N LEU A 162 8.55 -8.28 -10.38
CA LEU A 162 8.85 -6.87 -10.16
C LEU A 162 9.16 -6.15 -11.48
N GLU A 163 9.96 -6.76 -12.35
CA GLU A 163 10.20 -6.25 -13.71
C GLU A 163 8.91 -6.08 -14.51
N ALA A 164 8.00 -7.07 -14.45
CA ALA A 164 6.71 -6.99 -15.14
C ALA A 164 5.85 -5.84 -14.62
N VAL A 165 5.79 -5.63 -13.31
CA VAL A 165 5.07 -4.51 -12.67
C VAL A 165 5.69 -3.17 -13.05
N VAL A 166 7.01 -3.03 -12.93
CA VAL A 166 7.70 -1.77 -13.26
C VAL A 166 7.56 -1.46 -14.74
N ALA A 167 7.64 -2.45 -15.63
CA ALA A 167 7.43 -2.26 -17.06
C ALA A 167 5.99 -1.83 -17.39
N HIS A 168 5.00 -2.40 -16.70
CA HIS A 168 3.60 -1.99 -16.81
C HIS A 168 3.42 -0.51 -16.41
N GLU A 169 3.93 -0.11 -15.25
CA GLU A 169 3.86 1.27 -14.78
C GLU A 169 4.67 2.26 -15.64
N ALA A 170 5.83 1.82 -16.15
CA ALA A 170 6.64 2.63 -17.05
C ALA A 170 5.91 2.90 -18.38
N TYR A 171 5.13 1.95 -18.88
CA TYR A 171 4.30 2.18 -20.07
C TYR A 171 3.29 3.31 -19.85
N HIS A 172 2.66 3.41 -18.67
CA HIS A 172 1.74 4.50 -18.34
C HIS A 172 2.40 5.88 -18.37
N ILE A 173 3.68 5.97 -17.98
CA ILE A 173 4.48 7.20 -18.04
C ILE A 173 4.84 7.56 -19.49
N LEU A 174 5.25 6.56 -20.28
CA LEU A 174 5.73 6.74 -21.64
C LEU A 174 4.60 7.05 -22.63
N SER A 175 3.46 6.39 -22.47
CA SER A 175 2.22 6.68 -23.21
C SER A 175 1.65 8.06 -22.87
N GLY A 176 1.98 8.60 -21.69
CA GLY A 176 1.44 9.87 -21.21
C GLY A 176 0.06 9.74 -20.57
N ASP A 177 -0.52 8.53 -20.58
CA ASP A 177 -1.81 8.24 -19.96
C ASP A 177 -1.79 8.55 -18.45
N CYS A 178 -0.65 8.31 -17.80
CA CYS A 178 -0.44 8.65 -16.40
C CYS A 178 -0.71 10.14 -16.12
N LEU A 179 -0.25 11.06 -16.99
CA LEU A 179 -0.47 12.50 -16.79
C LEU A 179 -1.95 12.87 -16.93
N GLU A 180 -2.65 12.30 -17.92
CA GLU A 180 -4.08 12.56 -18.13
C GLU A 180 -4.89 12.13 -16.91
N THR A 181 -4.67 10.90 -16.46
CA THR A 181 -5.35 10.34 -15.27
C THR A 181 -4.99 11.10 -14.02
N THR A 182 -3.73 11.48 -13.88
CA THR A 182 -3.23 12.26 -12.75
C THR A 182 -3.91 13.63 -12.69
N VAL A 183 -3.95 14.37 -13.81
CA VAL A 183 -4.60 15.68 -13.88
C VAL A 183 -6.10 15.55 -13.58
N ALA A 184 -6.77 14.56 -14.17
CA ALA A 184 -8.16 14.25 -13.85
C ALA A 184 -8.37 13.93 -12.36
N ALA A 185 -7.47 13.17 -11.72
CA ALA A 185 -7.49 12.83 -10.30
C ALA A 185 -7.51 14.05 -9.41
N SER A 186 -6.55 14.95 -9.61
CA SER A 186 -6.51 16.18 -8.81
C SER A 186 -7.73 17.05 -9.03
N MET A 187 -8.18 17.17 -10.28
CA MET A 187 -9.26 18.07 -10.64
C MET A 187 -10.58 17.62 -10.03
N PHE A 188 -10.89 16.32 -10.10
CA PHE A 188 -12.18 15.78 -9.65
C PHE A 188 -12.15 15.21 -8.24
N GLY A 189 -10.99 14.79 -7.72
CA GLY A 189 -10.84 14.22 -6.38
C GLY A 189 -11.32 15.18 -5.28
N MET A 190 -11.00 16.48 -5.39
CA MET A 190 -11.50 17.49 -4.44
C MET A 190 -13.04 17.54 -4.40
N TYR A 191 -13.70 17.40 -5.55
CA TYR A 191 -15.16 17.43 -5.63
C TYR A 191 -15.78 16.13 -5.11
N ALA A 192 -15.16 14.99 -5.38
CA ALA A 192 -15.58 13.70 -4.82
C ALA A 192 -15.53 13.73 -3.28
N SER A 193 -14.41 14.16 -2.68
CA SER A 193 -14.30 14.28 -1.23
C SER A 193 -15.25 15.33 -0.63
N ALA A 194 -15.56 16.41 -1.37
CA ALA A 194 -16.54 17.41 -0.93
C ALA A 194 -17.96 16.85 -0.90
N ILE A 195 -18.33 16.03 -1.89
CA ILE A 195 -19.63 15.34 -1.91
C ILE A 195 -19.70 14.29 -0.79
N GLU A 196 -18.67 13.47 -0.60
CA GLU A 196 -18.64 12.47 0.48
C GLU A 196 -18.84 13.12 1.85
N LYS A 197 -18.15 14.24 2.12
CA LYS A 197 -18.34 15.00 3.35
C LYS A 197 -19.76 15.55 3.46
N LEU A 198 -20.29 16.15 2.40
CA LEU A 198 -21.64 16.72 2.42
C LEU A 198 -22.73 15.65 2.57
N GLU A 199 -22.54 14.46 1.99
CA GLU A 199 -23.39 13.28 2.21
C GLU A 199 -23.27 12.78 3.66
N SER A 200 -22.07 12.81 4.26
CA SER A 200 -21.89 12.44 5.68
C SER A 200 -22.52 13.40 6.69
N PHE A 201 -22.76 14.67 6.29
CA PHE A 201 -23.48 15.67 7.09
C PHE A 201 -24.99 15.65 6.88
N ARG A 202 -25.51 14.74 6.06
CA ARG A 202 -26.93 14.65 5.74
C ARG A 202 -27.67 13.86 6.83
N ASP A 203 -28.03 14.53 7.92
CA ASP A 203 -29.10 14.09 8.83
C ASP A 203 -30.48 14.24 8.14
N ASP A 204 -31.41 13.36 8.49
CA ASP A 204 -32.74 13.19 7.85
C ASP A 204 -33.68 14.42 7.91
N ASP A 205 -33.31 15.49 8.62
CA ASP A 205 -34.20 16.64 8.92
C ASP A 205 -33.87 17.96 8.19
N MET A 206 -32.93 18.00 7.22
CA MET A 206 -32.66 19.25 6.48
C MET A 206 -33.71 19.53 5.38
N PRO A 207 -34.45 20.67 5.43
CA PRO A 207 -35.36 21.05 4.37
C PRO A 207 -34.60 21.64 3.19
N GLY A 208 -34.87 21.13 1.99
CA GLY A 208 -34.54 21.79 0.72
C GLY A 208 -33.50 21.06 -0.12
N PHE A 209 -33.96 20.10 -0.91
CA PHE A 209 -33.23 19.59 -2.07
C PHE A 209 -33.08 20.70 -3.12
N HIS A 210 -32.02 21.51 -2.99
CA HIS A 210 -31.79 22.64 -3.91
C HIS A 210 -31.37 22.10 -5.29
N PRO A 211 -32.01 22.51 -6.40
CA PRO A 211 -31.69 21.99 -7.74
C PRO A 211 -30.22 22.21 -8.16
N ALA A 212 -29.55 23.23 -7.60
CA ALA A 212 -28.11 23.43 -7.77
C ALA A 212 -27.26 22.29 -7.18
N PHE A 213 -27.68 21.69 -6.06
CA PHE A 213 -27.00 20.55 -5.45
C PHE A 213 -27.18 19.28 -6.30
N LEU A 214 -28.39 19.02 -6.80
CA LEU A 214 -28.64 17.93 -7.75
C LEU A 214 -27.77 18.07 -9.01
N LEU A 215 -27.72 19.27 -9.59
CA LEU A 215 -26.90 19.54 -10.79
C LEU A 215 -25.42 19.31 -10.50
N PHE A 216 -24.90 19.82 -9.38
CA PHE A 216 -23.53 19.61 -8.96
C PHE A 216 -23.21 18.12 -8.73
N TRP A 217 -24.08 17.41 -8.01
CA TRP A 217 -23.95 15.97 -7.77
C TRP A 217 -23.95 15.17 -9.09
N LEU A 218 -24.84 15.51 -10.02
CA LEU A 218 -24.90 14.88 -11.35
C LEU A 218 -23.64 15.15 -12.17
N LEU A 219 -23.11 16.37 -12.16
CA LEU A 219 -21.89 16.73 -12.89
C LEU A 219 -20.66 15.97 -12.39
N VAL A 220 -20.52 15.79 -11.08
CA VAL A 220 -19.42 15.00 -10.49
C VAL A 220 -19.57 13.50 -10.78
N ARG A 221 -20.80 12.97 -10.78
CA ARG A 221 -21.04 11.57 -11.20
C ARG A 221 -20.75 11.37 -12.69
N LEU A 222 -21.06 12.35 -13.54
CA LEU A 222 -20.77 12.30 -14.96
C LEU A 222 -19.27 12.35 -15.25
N SER A 223 -18.48 13.11 -14.48
CA SER A 223 -17.01 13.10 -14.62
C SER A 223 -16.41 11.74 -14.28
N ASN A 224 -16.95 11.04 -13.28
CA ASN A 224 -16.51 9.69 -12.93
C ASN A 224 -16.79 8.70 -14.07
N LEU A 225 -17.94 8.84 -14.75
CA LEU A 225 -18.32 7.98 -15.87
C LEU A 225 -17.41 8.17 -17.10
N LEU A 226 -17.06 9.42 -17.44
CA LEU A 226 -16.19 9.73 -18.58
C LEU A 226 -14.78 9.15 -18.41
N ASN A 227 -14.27 9.09 -17.18
CA ASN A 227 -12.96 8.52 -16.88
C ASN A 227 -12.93 6.98 -17.01
N MET A 228 -14.07 6.31 -16.89
CA MET A 228 -14.14 4.85 -16.82
C MET A 228 -13.92 4.15 -18.16
N PHE A 229 -14.40 4.73 -19.27
CA PHE A 229 -14.27 4.14 -20.61
C PHE A 229 -12.85 4.23 -21.19
N ILE A 230 -12.09 5.23 -20.77
CA ILE A 230 -10.72 5.46 -21.24
C ILE A 230 -9.73 4.48 -20.57
N SER A 231 -10.08 3.96 -19.39
CA SER A 231 -9.21 3.11 -18.56
C SER A 231 -8.94 1.70 -19.12
N ARG A 232 -9.93 1.05 -19.75
CA ARG A 232 -9.84 -0.41 -20.04
C ARG A 232 -8.86 -0.79 -21.15
N GLU A 233 -8.91 -0.10 -22.28
CA GLU A 233 -8.02 -0.42 -23.41
C GLU A 233 -6.56 -0.12 -23.05
N ARG A 234 -6.35 0.89 -22.20
CA ARG A 234 -5.05 1.28 -21.68
C ARG A 234 -4.40 0.14 -20.88
N GLU A 235 -5.13 -0.50 -19.97
CA GLU A 235 -4.60 -1.61 -19.17
C GLU A 235 -4.15 -2.80 -20.03
N TYR A 236 -4.91 -3.18 -21.06
CA TYR A 236 -4.48 -4.25 -21.99
C TYR A 236 -3.22 -3.88 -22.78
N ARG A 237 -3.07 -2.60 -23.16
CA ARG A 237 -1.86 -2.12 -23.84
C ARG A 237 -0.67 -2.09 -22.89
N ALA A 238 -0.88 -1.72 -21.63
CA ALA A 238 0.14 -1.75 -20.60
C ALA A 238 0.62 -3.17 -20.30
N ASP A 239 -0.28 -4.16 -20.24
CA ASP A 239 0.07 -5.58 -20.15
C ASP A 239 0.87 -6.05 -21.36
N ALA A 240 0.43 -5.74 -22.57
CA ALA A 240 1.18 -6.12 -23.77
C ALA A 240 2.56 -5.44 -23.84
N ALA A 241 2.66 -4.20 -23.36
CA ALA A 241 3.91 -3.46 -23.30
C ALA A 241 4.86 -4.02 -22.24
N SER A 242 4.36 -4.43 -21.06
CA SER A 242 5.18 -5.08 -20.05
C SER A 242 5.79 -6.37 -20.59
N VAL A 243 4.99 -7.20 -21.26
CA VAL A 243 5.48 -8.42 -21.93
C VAL A 243 6.49 -8.11 -23.04
N ARG A 244 6.28 -7.03 -23.80
CA ARG A 244 7.22 -6.61 -24.84
C ARG A 244 8.57 -6.17 -24.26
N MET A 245 8.56 -5.51 -23.10
CA MET A 245 9.76 -5.02 -22.41
C MET A 245 10.49 -6.15 -21.69
N THR A 246 9.79 -7.01 -20.95
CA THR A 246 10.38 -8.06 -20.10
C THR A 246 10.53 -9.41 -20.79
N ARG A 247 9.80 -9.62 -21.90
CA ARG A 247 9.70 -10.92 -22.60
C ARG A 247 9.12 -12.05 -21.75
N ASN A 248 8.43 -11.73 -20.66
CA ASN A 248 7.87 -12.71 -19.74
C ASN A 248 6.37 -12.48 -19.48
N PRO A 249 5.47 -13.08 -20.30
CA PRO A 249 4.02 -13.00 -20.08
C PRO A 249 3.55 -13.73 -18.83
N LEU A 250 4.25 -14.77 -18.41
CA LEU A 250 3.88 -15.56 -17.24
C LEU A 250 4.06 -14.76 -15.95
N ALA A 251 5.16 -14.02 -15.81
CA ALA A 251 5.42 -13.19 -14.64
C ALA A 251 4.30 -12.15 -14.40
N MET A 252 3.80 -11.51 -15.45
CA MET A 252 2.67 -10.58 -15.31
C MET A 252 1.37 -11.30 -14.91
N ALA A 253 1.12 -12.51 -15.44
CA ALA A 253 -0.03 -13.30 -15.06
C ALA A 253 0.03 -13.74 -13.57
N GLU A 254 1.22 -14.10 -13.08
CA GLU A 254 1.47 -14.44 -11.67
C GLU A 254 1.24 -13.24 -10.76
N VAL A 255 1.69 -12.04 -11.15
CA VAL A 255 1.42 -10.80 -10.41
C VAL A 255 -0.09 -10.58 -10.29
N LEU A 256 -0.83 -10.65 -11.40
CA LEU A 256 -2.27 -10.44 -11.39
C LEU A 256 -3.00 -11.47 -10.51
N HIS A 257 -2.53 -12.72 -10.53
CA HIS A 257 -3.04 -13.78 -9.67
C HIS A 257 -2.74 -13.54 -8.18
N LEU A 258 -1.54 -13.06 -7.87
CA LEU A 258 -1.15 -12.70 -6.51
C LEU A 258 -2.03 -11.56 -5.99
N LEU A 259 -2.25 -10.54 -6.81
CA LEU A 259 -3.01 -9.36 -6.44
C LEU A 259 -4.52 -9.65 -6.32
N SER A 260 -5.08 -10.60 -7.08
CA SER A 260 -6.50 -10.98 -6.96
C SER A 260 -6.82 -11.74 -5.67
N ARG A 261 -5.85 -12.48 -5.11
CA ARG A 261 -6.04 -13.31 -3.92
C ARG A 261 -5.74 -12.60 -2.60
N ASN A 262 -4.87 -11.59 -2.63
CA ASN A 262 -4.34 -10.98 -1.43
C ASN A 262 -4.93 -9.58 -1.18
N TRP A 263 -4.80 -9.09 0.06
CA TRP A 263 -5.40 -7.82 0.50
C TRP A 263 -4.80 -6.59 -0.20
N THR A 264 -5.61 -5.89 -1.01
CA THR A 264 -5.25 -4.66 -1.72
C THR A 264 -5.17 -3.42 -0.84
N GLY A 265 -5.47 -3.53 0.46
CA GLY A 265 -5.39 -2.42 1.39
C GLY A 265 -6.56 -1.47 1.32
N VAL A 266 -7.54 -1.64 2.21
CA VAL A 266 -8.61 -0.65 2.39
C VAL A 266 -8.07 0.51 3.23
N GLY A 267 -8.14 1.74 2.70
CA GLY A 267 -8.06 2.98 3.50
C GLY A 267 -6.72 3.71 3.60
N LEU A 268 -5.68 3.34 2.83
CA LEU A 268 -4.41 4.09 2.80
C LEU A 268 -4.23 4.98 1.57
N ILE A 269 -4.93 4.68 0.48
CA ILE A 269 -4.91 5.45 -0.77
C ILE A 269 -6.13 6.38 -0.70
N GLY A 270 -5.90 7.69 -0.51
CA GLY A 270 -6.98 8.66 -0.32
C GLY A 270 -7.98 8.70 -1.48
N SER A 271 -9.23 9.10 -1.21
CA SER A 271 -10.27 9.21 -2.23
C SER A 271 -9.80 10.15 -3.36
N GLY A 272 -9.70 9.59 -4.58
CA GLY A 272 -9.25 10.31 -5.78
C GLY A 272 -7.94 9.83 -6.42
N ILE A 273 -7.05 9.11 -5.71
CA ILE A 273 -5.80 8.55 -6.29
C ILE A 273 -5.89 7.04 -6.58
N GLU A 274 -7.05 6.43 -6.29
CA GLU A 274 -7.35 5.02 -6.50
C GLU A 274 -7.18 4.57 -7.96
N MET A 275 -7.44 5.45 -8.91
CA MET A 275 -7.31 5.16 -10.35
C MET A 275 -5.88 5.18 -10.90
N LEU A 276 -4.89 5.57 -10.09
CA LEU A 276 -3.48 5.49 -10.46
C LEU A 276 -2.88 4.11 -10.14
N CYS A 277 -3.63 3.27 -9.43
CA CYS A 277 -3.19 1.98 -8.94
C CYS A 277 -3.40 0.87 -9.96
N ILE A 278 -2.58 -0.19 -9.90
CA ILE A 278 -2.77 -1.41 -10.72
C ILE A 278 -4.14 -2.03 -10.46
N ILE A 279 -4.54 -2.08 -9.20
CA ILE A 279 -5.85 -2.54 -8.76
C ILE A 279 -6.50 -1.48 -7.89
N HIS A 280 -7.80 -1.31 -8.10
CA HIS A 280 -8.63 -0.46 -7.28
C HIS A 280 -8.57 -0.90 -5.80
N PRO A 281 -8.22 -0.03 -4.85
CA PRO A 281 -8.07 -0.39 -3.43
C PRO A 281 -9.36 -0.94 -2.80
N ASN A 282 -10.52 -0.49 -3.31
CA ASN A 282 -11.85 -0.92 -2.88
C ASN A 282 -12.49 -1.93 -3.84
N ALA A 283 -11.70 -2.64 -4.67
CA ALA A 283 -12.23 -3.65 -5.59
C ALA A 283 -13.06 -4.69 -4.82
N SER A 284 -14.32 -4.80 -5.23
CA SER A 284 -15.30 -5.73 -4.68
C SER A 284 -15.39 -6.97 -5.56
N HIS A 285 -15.90 -8.11 -5.04
CA HIS A 285 -16.20 -9.27 -5.88
C HIS A 285 -17.15 -8.94 -7.07
N SER A 286 -17.94 -7.86 -6.98
CA SER A 286 -18.75 -7.34 -8.07
C SER A 286 -17.94 -6.73 -9.23
N ASP A 287 -16.73 -6.23 -8.98
CA ASP A 287 -15.87 -5.65 -10.04
C ASP A 287 -15.23 -6.72 -10.93
N GLU A 288 -15.29 -7.99 -10.51
CA GLU A 288 -14.91 -9.18 -11.29
C GLU A 288 -16.06 -9.78 -12.10
N SER A 289 -17.29 -9.28 -11.94
CA SER A 289 -18.45 -9.81 -12.67
C SER A 289 -18.42 -9.41 -14.15
N GLU A 290 -18.68 -10.39 -15.03
CA GLU A 290 -18.74 -10.18 -16.48
C GLU A 290 -20.18 -9.87 -16.92
N GLY A 291 -20.40 -8.80 -17.68
CA GLY A 291 -21.71 -8.45 -18.25
C GLY A 291 -21.84 -6.96 -18.55
N TRP A 292 -22.74 -6.59 -19.47
CA TRP A 292 -22.87 -5.20 -19.96
C TRP A 292 -23.04 -4.15 -18.85
N TRP A 293 -23.80 -4.47 -17.79
CA TRP A 293 -24.03 -3.55 -16.66
C TRP A 293 -22.86 -3.49 -15.66
N ALA A 294 -22.18 -4.61 -15.40
CA ALA A 294 -20.96 -4.63 -14.56
C ALA A 294 -19.77 -3.99 -15.30
N ASP A 295 -19.76 -4.14 -16.62
CA ASP A 295 -18.83 -3.48 -17.53
C ASP A 295 -19.00 -1.96 -17.58
N LEU A 296 -20.14 -1.44 -17.11
CA LEU A 296 -20.43 -0.01 -17.05
C LEU A 296 -20.05 0.65 -15.71
N THR A 297 -19.61 -0.11 -14.71
CA THR A 297 -19.25 0.43 -13.38
C THR A 297 -17.84 0.07 -12.90
N SER A 298 -17.18 -0.93 -13.49
CA SER A 298 -15.83 -1.32 -13.09
C SER A 298 -14.74 -0.46 -13.74
N THR A 299 -13.88 0.14 -12.89
CA THR A 299 -12.80 1.08 -13.25
C THR A 299 -11.57 0.41 -13.87
N HIS A 300 -11.42 -0.90 -13.69
CA HIS A 300 -10.39 -1.73 -14.31
C HIS A 300 -11.03 -2.92 -15.05
N PRO A 301 -10.42 -3.43 -16.13
CA PRO A 301 -10.93 -4.63 -16.76
C PRO A 301 -10.79 -5.84 -15.81
N PRO A 302 -11.69 -6.84 -15.87
CA PRO A 302 -11.63 -8.01 -14.99
C PRO A 302 -10.26 -8.70 -15.05
N ILE A 303 -9.68 -8.98 -13.88
CA ILE A 303 -8.33 -9.56 -13.74
C ILE A 303 -8.24 -10.88 -14.52
N ARG A 304 -9.26 -11.73 -14.40
CA ARG A 304 -9.34 -13.01 -15.11
C ARG A 304 -9.21 -12.88 -16.62
N LYS A 305 -9.74 -11.81 -17.22
CA LYS A 305 -9.65 -11.55 -18.66
C LYS A 305 -8.26 -11.11 -19.08
N ARG A 306 -7.59 -10.27 -18.27
CA ARG A 306 -6.18 -9.90 -18.47
C ARG A 306 -5.27 -11.14 -18.37
N MET A 307 -5.46 -11.95 -17.33
CA MET A 307 -4.74 -13.21 -17.14
C MET A 307 -4.94 -14.16 -18.32
N LYS A 308 -6.16 -14.30 -18.84
CA LYS A 308 -6.45 -15.16 -20.01
C LYS A 308 -5.61 -14.76 -21.23
N ILE A 309 -5.46 -13.46 -21.48
CA ILE A 309 -4.67 -12.94 -22.62
C ILE A 309 -3.19 -13.26 -22.40
N LEU A 310 -2.65 -12.94 -21.21
CA LEU A 310 -1.25 -13.17 -20.85
C LEU A 310 -0.87 -14.66 -20.88
N LEU A 311 -1.70 -15.52 -20.28
CA LEU A 311 -1.51 -16.97 -20.31
C LEU A 311 -1.65 -17.51 -21.74
N GLY A 312 -2.52 -16.93 -22.56
CA GLY A 312 -2.60 -17.22 -23.99
C GLY A 312 -1.30 -16.93 -24.74
N MET A 313 -0.62 -15.81 -24.43
CA MET A 313 0.72 -15.51 -24.96
C MET A 313 1.78 -16.50 -24.48
N ALA A 314 1.61 -17.06 -23.27
CA ALA A 314 2.46 -18.10 -22.70
C ALA A 314 2.07 -19.53 -23.13
N HIS A 315 1.06 -19.69 -24.01
CA HIS A 315 0.50 -20.99 -24.40
C HIS A 315 0.03 -21.86 -23.23
N LYS A 316 -0.48 -21.25 -22.16
CA LYS A 316 -0.94 -21.91 -20.94
C LYS A 316 -2.44 -21.67 -20.70
N SER A 317 -3.13 -22.66 -20.14
CA SER A 317 -4.54 -22.49 -19.73
C SER A 317 -4.64 -22.00 -18.30
N ILE A 318 -5.70 -21.27 -17.96
CA ILE A 318 -5.95 -20.79 -16.58
C ILE A 318 -5.98 -21.95 -15.59
N SER A 319 -6.66 -23.06 -15.92
CA SER A 319 -6.75 -24.21 -15.00
C SER A 319 -5.37 -24.83 -14.73
N SER A 320 -4.57 -25.06 -15.77
CA SER A 320 -3.21 -25.59 -15.61
C SER A 320 -2.31 -24.67 -14.78
N PHE A 321 -2.49 -23.36 -14.93
CA PHE A 321 -1.77 -22.37 -14.15
C PHE A 321 -2.18 -22.38 -12.67
N GLU A 322 -3.48 -22.40 -12.39
CA GLU A 322 -3.99 -22.46 -11.02
C GLU A 322 -3.58 -23.76 -10.31
N ASP A 323 -3.63 -24.90 -11.00
CA ASP A 323 -3.22 -26.20 -10.47
C ASP A 323 -1.72 -26.22 -10.12
N GLU A 324 -0.86 -25.68 -10.99
CA GLU A 324 0.57 -25.56 -10.72
C GLU A 324 0.85 -24.66 -9.51
N GLN A 325 0.18 -23.51 -9.41
CA GLN A 325 0.33 -22.60 -8.26
C GLN A 325 -0.12 -23.24 -6.94
N ILE A 326 -1.20 -24.04 -6.97
CA ILE A 326 -1.65 -24.80 -5.80
C ILE A 326 -0.62 -25.87 -5.44
N ASN A 327 -0.13 -26.63 -6.44
CA ASN A 327 0.86 -27.67 -6.21
C ASN A 327 2.18 -27.10 -5.68
N GLU A 328 2.59 -25.93 -6.15
CA GLU A 328 3.80 -25.24 -5.70
C GLU A 328 3.64 -24.74 -4.26
N ALA A 329 2.48 -24.18 -3.91
CA ALA A 329 2.16 -23.78 -2.53
C ALA A 329 2.04 -24.97 -1.56
N VAL A 330 1.55 -26.13 -2.04
CA VAL A 330 1.53 -27.38 -1.27
C VAL A 330 2.94 -27.94 -1.12
N ARG A 331 3.74 -27.88 -2.18
CA ARG A 331 5.12 -28.36 -2.18
C ARG A 331 6.01 -27.54 -1.26
N SER A 332 5.88 -26.21 -1.26
CA SER A 332 6.61 -25.33 -0.34
C SER A 332 6.29 -25.67 1.12
N LYS A 333 5.01 -25.86 1.46
CA LYS A 333 4.56 -26.31 2.79
C LYS A 333 5.07 -27.72 3.16
N SER A 334 5.13 -28.64 2.20
CA SER A 334 5.62 -30.00 2.44
C SER A 334 7.14 -30.13 2.52
N SER A 335 7.88 -29.12 2.04
CA SER A 335 9.35 -29.13 1.96
C SER A 335 10.03 -28.66 3.25
N GLU A 336 9.27 -28.23 4.25
CA GLU A 336 9.84 -27.96 5.57
C GLU A 336 10.38 -29.25 6.17
N GLN A 337 11.71 -29.29 6.33
CA GLN A 337 12.39 -30.43 6.92
C GLN A 337 12.11 -30.44 8.42
N HIS A 338 11.38 -31.44 8.87
CA HIS A 338 11.02 -31.60 10.28
C HIS A 338 12.11 -32.38 11.02
N TYR A 339 12.36 -32.02 12.28
CA TYR A 339 13.36 -32.61 13.15
C TYR A 339 12.74 -33.08 14.46
N TYR A 340 13.24 -34.17 15.00
CA TYR A 340 12.93 -34.61 16.37
C TYR A 340 14.19 -34.46 17.22
N ALA A 341 14.06 -33.98 18.45
CA ALA A 341 15.19 -33.78 19.37
C ALA A 341 14.93 -34.53 20.68
N LEU A 342 16.01 -35.10 21.24
CA LEU A 342 15.95 -35.85 22.50
C LEU A 342 16.07 -34.90 23.71
N ASP A 343 15.04 -34.87 24.55
CA ASP A 343 15.01 -33.98 25.72
C ASP A 343 15.90 -34.49 26.89
N PRO A 344 16.11 -33.68 27.95
CA PRO A 344 16.86 -34.09 29.14
C PRO A 344 16.26 -35.28 29.91
N ASN A 345 14.96 -35.57 29.71
CA ASN A 345 14.27 -36.72 30.29
C ASN A 345 14.35 -37.98 29.40
N GLN A 346 15.18 -37.95 28.35
CA GLN A 346 15.37 -39.02 27.38
C GLN A 346 14.13 -39.37 26.55
N GLN A 347 13.26 -38.40 26.29
CA GLN A 347 12.11 -38.54 25.42
C GLN A 347 12.32 -37.77 24.11
N TRP A 348 12.02 -38.43 22.98
CA TRP A 348 12.03 -37.77 21.67
C TRP A 348 10.84 -36.83 21.59
N GLN A 349 11.12 -35.54 21.36
CA GLN A 349 10.11 -34.52 21.14
C GLN A 349 10.18 -33.99 19.70
N GLY A 350 9.02 -33.56 19.18
CA GLY A 350 8.85 -33.06 17.83
C GLY A 350 7.50 -33.52 17.24
N PRO A 351 7.26 -33.29 15.93
CA PRO A 351 8.20 -32.73 14.97
C PRO A 351 8.41 -31.21 15.17
N TYR A 352 9.64 -30.75 14.99
CA TYR A 352 10.04 -29.34 15.04
C TYR A 352 10.54 -28.87 13.68
N ASN A 353 10.19 -27.67 13.25
CA ASN A 353 10.91 -27.04 12.16
C ASN A 353 12.25 -26.45 12.64
N MET A 354 13.11 -26.01 11.72
CA MET A 354 14.44 -25.49 12.04
C MET A 354 14.41 -24.29 13.00
N GLY A 355 13.40 -23.43 12.88
CA GLY A 355 13.20 -22.28 13.76
C GLY A 355 12.81 -22.71 15.18
N GLU A 356 11.83 -23.60 15.31
CA GLU A 356 11.37 -24.15 16.60
C GLU A 356 12.47 -24.91 17.33
N LEU A 357 13.24 -25.71 16.59
CA LEU A 357 14.38 -26.45 17.11
C LEU A 357 15.38 -25.48 17.77
N ALA A 358 15.68 -24.34 17.13
CA ALA A 358 16.60 -23.33 17.65
C ALA A 358 16.14 -22.64 18.94
N PHE A 359 14.83 -22.65 19.25
CA PHE A 359 14.27 -22.03 20.46
C PHE A 359 14.09 -23.01 21.62
N LEU A 360 14.46 -24.28 21.46
CA LEU A 360 14.39 -25.26 22.55
C LEU A 360 15.41 -24.90 23.64
N PRO A 361 14.96 -24.63 24.89
CA PRO A 361 15.83 -24.13 25.95
C PRO A 361 16.89 -25.13 26.43
N TRP A 362 16.74 -26.41 26.03
CA TRP A 362 17.63 -27.51 26.35
C TRP A 362 18.41 -28.04 25.14
N LEU A 363 18.28 -27.41 23.96
CA LEU A 363 19.06 -27.80 22.78
C LEU A 363 20.52 -27.40 22.97
N SER A 364 21.42 -28.33 22.69
CA SER A 364 22.87 -28.15 22.76
C SER A 364 23.57 -28.90 21.63
N PRO A 365 24.86 -28.61 21.33
CA PRO A 365 25.62 -29.34 20.32
C PRO A 365 25.69 -30.86 20.55
N VAL A 366 25.49 -31.32 21.79
CA VAL A 366 25.51 -32.75 22.15
C VAL A 366 24.12 -33.40 22.16
N THR A 367 23.06 -32.62 21.92
CA THR A 367 21.69 -33.14 21.85
C THR A 367 21.54 -34.06 20.65
N TRP A 368 20.82 -35.17 20.81
CA TRP A 368 20.53 -36.09 19.70
C TRP A 368 19.32 -35.59 18.92
N ILE A 369 19.42 -35.65 17.60
CA ILE A 369 18.39 -35.25 16.65
C ILE A 369 18.15 -36.32 15.59
N ILE A 370 16.94 -36.35 15.05
CA ILE A 370 16.55 -37.17 13.89
C ILE A 370 15.93 -36.24 12.87
N SER A 371 16.33 -36.33 11.60
CA SER A 371 15.68 -35.60 10.52
C SER A 371 14.55 -36.44 9.94
N GLY A 372 13.42 -35.83 9.56
CA GLY A 372 12.28 -36.53 8.96
C GLY A 372 12.62 -37.30 7.68
N ILE A 373 13.74 -36.97 7.03
CA ILE A 373 14.25 -37.63 5.82
C ILE A 373 15.18 -38.81 6.16
N ASP A 374 15.97 -38.70 7.24
CA ASP A 374 16.99 -39.67 7.63
C ASP A 374 16.80 -40.10 9.08
N LYS A 375 16.37 -41.35 9.27
CA LYS A 375 15.95 -41.88 10.59
C LYS A 375 17.09 -42.25 11.53
N SER A 376 18.34 -42.00 11.13
CA SER A 376 19.51 -42.24 11.99
C SER A 376 19.64 -41.13 13.03
N PRO A 377 19.67 -41.45 14.34
CA PRO A 377 19.95 -40.46 15.36
C PRO A 377 21.39 -39.98 15.20
N MET A 378 21.56 -38.66 15.10
CA MET A 378 22.85 -38.00 15.02
C MET A 378 22.92 -36.88 16.05
N ARG A 379 24.13 -36.44 16.42
CA ARG A 379 24.27 -35.27 17.30
C ARG A 379 24.08 -33.99 16.51
N VAL A 380 23.59 -32.94 17.18
CA VAL A 380 23.49 -31.61 16.56
C VAL A 380 24.85 -31.15 16.00
N SER A 381 25.95 -31.42 16.70
CA SER A 381 27.31 -31.10 16.23
C SER A 381 27.73 -31.79 14.93
N GLU A 382 27.10 -32.92 14.59
CA GLU A 382 27.41 -33.72 13.40
C GLU A 382 26.60 -33.27 12.18
N ASN A 383 25.55 -32.48 12.38
CA ASN A 383 24.76 -31.90 11.29
C ASN A 383 25.21 -30.47 11.03
N GLU A 384 25.95 -30.22 9.94
CA GLU A 384 26.47 -28.88 9.62
C GLU A 384 25.39 -27.79 9.60
N THR A 385 24.19 -28.13 9.12
CA THR A 385 23.04 -27.22 9.04
C THR A 385 22.51 -26.83 10.43
N ILE A 386 22.41 -27.77 11.36
CA ILE A 386 21.85 -27.53 12.72
C ILE A 386 22.92 -27.02 13.67
N ASN A 387 24.16 -27.46 13.49
CA ASN A 387 25.31 -26.90 14.20
C ASN A 387 25.47 -25.40 13.90
N SER A 388 24.96 -24.91 12.76
CA SER A 388 24.95 -23.48 12.43
C SER A 388 24.16 -22.62 13.44
N ILE A 389 23.18 -23.20 14.13
CA ILE A 389 22.44 -22.55 15.24
C ILE A 389 23.40 -22.15 16.37
N PHE A 390 24.43 -22.96 16.61
CA PHE A 390 25.43 -22.75 17.66
C PHE A 390 26.69 -22.04 17.15
N SER A 391 26.90 -21.98 15.84
CA SER A 391 28.02 -21.26 15.22
C SER A 391 27.76 -19.77 15.02
N ILE A 392 26.65 -19.22 15.54
CA ILE A 392 26.55 -17.79 15.84
C ILE A 392 27.40 -17.51 17.09
N ILE A 393 28.69 -17.78 16.96
CA ILE A 393 29.71 -17.09 17.73
C ILE A 393 29.69 -15.69 17.13
N PRO A 394 29.37 -14.62 17.89
CA PRO A 394 29.54 -13.27 17.37
C PRO A 394 30.98 -13.15 16.91
N ASP A 395 31.15 -12.86 15.62
CA ASP A 395 32.46 -12.66 15.03
C ASP A 395 33.20 -11.63 15.88
N LYS A 396 34.32 -12.04 16.51
CA LYS A 396 35.10 -11.19 17.42
C LYS A 396 35.68 -9.96 16.73
N ASN A 397 35.51 -9.84 15.40
CA ASN A 397 35.99 -8.74 14.59
C ASN A 397 34.94 -7.69 14.21
N GLU A 398 33.66 -7.83 14.61
CA GLU A 398 32.69 -6.72 14.54
C GLU A 398 32.57 -6.00 15.88
N ASN A 399 33.69 -5.46 16.37
CA ASN A 399 33.68 -4.36 17.32
C ASN A 399 33.25 -3.06 16.61
N ARG A 400 32.02 -3.03 16.10
CA ARG A 400 31.24 -1.80 16.10
C ARG A 400 30.32 -1.90 17.31
N SER A 401 30.86 -1.55 18.47
CA SER A 401 30.03 -1.23 19.63
C SER A 401 29.05 -0.14 19.19
N ASN A 402 27.81 -0.52 18.88
CA ASN A 402 26.77 0.47 18.66
C ASN A 402 26.65 1.30 19.93
N GLU A 403 26.62 2.63 19.82
CA GLU A 403 26.46 3.56 20.96
C GLU A 403 25.13 3.37 21.71
N PHE A 404 24.23 2.53 21.20
CA PHE A 404 22.88 2.37 21.70
C PHE A 404 22.80 1.25 22.73
N SER A 405 22.37 1.60 23.94
CA SER A 405 22.05 0.67 25.02
C SER A 405 20.57 0.33 25.05
N CYS A 406 20.24 -0.90 25.45
CA CYS A 406 18.87 -1.34 25.69
C CYS A 406 18.18 -0.43 26.73
N PRO A 407 16.95 0.07 26.46
CA PRO A 407 16.22 0.95 27.37
C PRO A 407 15.83 0.26 28.69
N ILE A 408 15.76 -1.07 28.70
CA ILE A 408 15.36 -1.89 29.86
C ILE A 408 16.57 -2.33 30.67
N CYS A 409 17.47 -3.13 30.07
CA CYS A 409 18.57 -3.78 30.79
C CYS A 409 19.94 -3.13 30.58
N ARG A 410 20.02 -2.02 29.82
CA ARG A 410 21.24 -1.24 29.52
C ARG A 410 22.39 -2.00 28.84
N HIS A 411 22.18 -3.24 28.43
CA HIS A 411 23.15 -3.98 27.60
C HIS A 411 23.30 -3.32 26.23
N PRO A 412 24.48 -3.40 25.59
CA PRO A 412 24.68 -2.89 24.24
C PRO A 412 23.76 -3.62 23.25
N LEU A 413 23.17 -2.87 22.32
CA LEU A 413 22.37 -3.45 21.24
C LEU A 413 23.27 -3.92 20.12
N VAL A 414 22.99 -5.12 19.60
CA VAL A 414 23.71 -5.72 18.48
C VAL A 414 22.88 -5.52 17.22
N GLU A 415 23.52 -5.12 16.13
CA GLU A 415 22.85 -5.06 14.83
C GLU A 415 22.68 -6.49 14.29
N THR A 416 21.44 -6.86 13.98
CA THR A 416 21.08 -8.18 13.46
C THR A 416 20.14 -8.02 12.27
N GLU A 417 20.23 -8.91 11.30
CA GLU A 417 19.29 -8.95 10.19
C GLU A 417 18.04 -9.75 10.61
N TYR A 418 16.86 -9.16 10.40
CA TYR A 418 15.56 -9.78 10.67
C TYR A 418 14.62 -9.47 9.53
N GLU A 419 14.07 -10.50 8.88
CA GLU A 419 13.18 -10.33 7.72
C GLU A 419 13.85 -9.47 6.63
N ARG A 420 15.12 -9.76 6.35
CA ARG A 420 15.99 -9.03 5.41
C ARG A 420 16.12 -7.53 5.71
N THR A 421 15.90 -7.15 6.96
CA THR A 421 15.92 -5.77 7.44
C THR A 421 16.88 -5.65 8.62
N LYS A 422 17.81 -4.71 8.56
CA LYS A 422 18.75 -4.45 9.67
C LYS A 422 18.02 -3.82 10.87
N ILE A 423 18.05 -4.50 12.01
CA ILE A 423 17.44 -4.08 13.28
C ILE A 423 18.47 -4.13 14.42
N LEU A 424 18.16 -3.49 15.55
CA LEU A 424 18.99 -3.53 16.75
C LEU A 424 18.34 -4.41 17.81
N LYS A 425 18.97 -5.54 18.16
CA LYS A 425 18.44 -6.51 19.13
C LYS A 425 19.29 -6.54 20.40
N CYS A 426 18.63 -6.71 21.54
CA CYS A 426 19.30 -6.92 22.82
C CYS A 426 19.54 -8.41 23.06
N SER A 427 20.80 -8.83 23.19
CA SER A 427 21.15 -10.23 23.47
C SER A 427 20.73 -10.72 24.87
N HIS A 428 20.37 -9.80 25.78
CA HIS A 428 20.00 -10.16 27.16
C HIS A 428 18.49 -10.29 27.38
N CYS A 429 17.70 -9.28 27.00
CA CYS A 429 16.24 -9.31 27.20
C CYS A 429 15.47 -9.75 25.96
N GLY A 430 16.12 -9.96 24.81
CA GLY A 430 15.47 -10.32 23.55
C GLY A 430 14.69 -9.19 22.87
N GLY A 431 14.54 -8.04 23.53
CA GLY A 431 13.85 -6.87 22.98
C GLY A 431 14.56 -6.25 21.78
N THR A 432 13.79 -5.61 20.93
CA THR A 432 14.20 -5.13 19.61
C THR A 432 13.88 -3.66 19.43
N LEU A 433 14.87 -2.88 19.00
CA LEU A 433 14.73 -1.49 18.63
C LEU A 433 14.65 -1.36 17.10
N VAL A 434 13.55 -0.78 16.62
CA VAL A 434 13.25 -0.64 15.19
C VAL A 434 12.93 0.82 14.87
N GLU A 435 13.44 1.33 13.75
CA GLU A 435 13.04 2.64 13.24
C GLU A 435 11.65 2.56 12.60
N ASN A 436 10.78 3.55 12.82
CA ASN A 436 9.40 3.48 12.31
C ASN A 436 9.29 3.27 10.79
N SER A 437 10.26 3.76 10.01
CA SER A 437 10.33 3.54 8.56
C SER A 437 10.57 2.08 8.17
N LYS A 438 11.16 1.28 9.06
CA LYS A 438 11.49 -0.14 8.83
C LYS A 438 10.37 -1.09 9.25
N ILE A 439 9.45 -0.66 10.12
CA ILE A 439 8.37 -1.51 10.66
C ILE A 439 7.45 -2.07 9.55
N PRO A 440 6.94 -1.27 8.60
CA PRO A 440 6.12 -1.81 7.52
C PRO A 440 6.85 -2.86 6.68
N ARG A 441 8.19 -2.72 6.52
CA ARG A 441 9.04 -3.66 5.78
C ARG A 441 9.13 -5.01 6.47
N ILE A 442 9.39 -4.98 7.77
CA ILE A 442 9.47 -6.19 8.60
C ILE A 442 8.13 -6.93 8.62
N ILE A 443 7.03 -6.20 8.74
CA ILE A 443 5.68 -6.80 8.73
C ILE A 443 5.34 -7.35 7.34
N ALA A 444 5.73 -6.66 6.27
CA ALA A 444 5.43 -7.06 4.90
C ALA A 444 6.19 -8.32 4.45
N ARG A 445 7.41 -8.53 4.95
CA ARG A 445 8.34 -9.58 4.48
C ARG A 445 8.13 -10.93 5.14
N ASN A 446 7.70 -10.97 6.40
CA ASN A 446 7.39 -12.17 7.20
C ASN A 446 7.74 -13.52 6.53
N ASP A 447 9.04 -13.82 6.46
CA ASP A 447 9.61 -14.98 5.77
C ASP A 447 9.40 -16.28 6.58
N GLY A 448 8.86 -16.21 7.81
CA GLY A 448 8.67 -17.38 8.69
C GLY A 448 7.24 -17.52 9.23
N GLU A 449 6.73 -18.75 9.24
CA GLU A 449 5.40 -19.08 9.76
C GLU A 449 5.23 -18.73 11.24
N CYS A 450 4.00 -18.37 11.61
CA CYS A 450 3.65 -18.16 13.00
C CYS A 450 3.45 -19.49 13.71
N ASN A 451 4.35 -19.80 14.63
CA ASN A 451 4.20 -20.91 15.56
C ASN A 451 2.88 -20.79 16.34
N GLU A 452 2.10 -21.88 16.44
CA GLU A 452 0.83 -21.96 17.19
C GLU A 452 0.95 -21.39 18.61
N ARG A 453 2.11 -21.54 19.25
CA ARG A 453 2.40 -20.96 20.56
C ARG A 453 2.33 -19.43 20.52
N ILE A 454 3.04 -18.78 19.59
CA ILE A 454 3.06 -17.32 19.48
C ILE A 454 1.68 -16.81 19.10
N GLU A 455 0.96 -17.52 18.24
CA GLU A 455 -0.41 -17.16 17.88
C GLU A 455 -1.36 -17.19 19.08
N SER A 456 -1.27 -18.23 19.92
CA SER A 456 -2.09 -18.34 21.14
C SER A 456 -1.81 -17.21 22.14
N ILE A 457 -0.53 -16.85 22.32
CA ILE A 457 -0.11 -15.72 23.17
C ILE A 457 -0.65 -14.42 22.58
N ALA A 458 -0.50 -14.22 21.27
CA ALA A 458 -0.97 -13.03 20.57
C ALA A 458 -2.50 -12.85 20.71
N ARG A 459 -3.28 -13.93 20.57
CA ARG A 459 -4.74 -13.92 20.79
C ARG A 459 -5.10 -13.57 22.24
N ALA A 460 -4.39 -14.14 23.21
CA ALA A 460 -4.60 -13.84 24.62
C ALA A 460 -4.31 -12.35 24.93
N VAL A 461 -3.17 -11.85 24.48
CA VAL A 461 -2.76 -10.43 24.63
C VAL A 461 -3.77 -9.50 23.97
N LEU A 462 -4.21 -9.79 22.74
CA LEU A 462 -5.22 -9.02 22.03
C LEU A 462 -6.51 -8.93 22.85
N SER A 463 -7.00 -10.05 23.38
CA SER A 463 -8.24 -10.11 24.17
C SER A 463 -8.15 -9.32 25.49
N ASP A 464 -6.98 -9.34 26.15
CA ASP A 464 -6.73 -8.57 27.37
C ASP A 464 -6.66 -7.06 27.07
N ASN A 465 -5.96 -6.69 26.00
CA ASN A 465 -5.81 -5.30 25.58
C ASN A 465 -7.13 -4.70 25.09
N GLN A 466 -8.00 -5.48 24.43
CA GLN A 466 -9.37 -5.06 24.11
C GLN A 466 -10.17 -4.69 25.37
N LYS A 467 -10.08 -5.51 26.44
CA LYS A 467 -10.75 -5.22 27.71
C LYS A 467 -10.19 -3.95 28.33
N LYS A 468 -8.86 -3.78 28.38
CA LYS A 468 -8.21 -2.56 28.86
C LYS A 468 -8.65 -1.32 28.08
N PHE A 469 -8.67 -1.40 26.75
CA PHE A 469 -9.09 -0.31 25.87
C PHE A 469 -10.55 0.08 26.10
N THR A 470 -11.45 -0.89 26.19
CA THR A 470 -12.88 -0.67 26.44
C THR A 470 -13.12 0.00 27.81
N VAL A 471 -12.45 -0.49 28.86
CA VAL A 471 -12.52 0.10 30.21
C VAL A 471 -11.96 1.53 30.23
N LYS A 472 -10.86 1.79 29.51
CA LYS A 472 -10.27 3.14 29.40
C LYS A 472 -11.20 4.11 28.68
N ARG A 473 -11.87 3.66 27.59
CA ARG A 473 -12.88 4.43 26.85
C ARG A 473 -14.09 4.78 27.73
N LEU A 474 -14.61 3.81 28.49
CA LEU A 474 -15.74 4.01 29.40
C LEU A 474 -15.43 4.95 30.58
N LYS A 475 -14.19 4.95 31.09
CA LYS A 475 -13.80 5.75 32.26
C LYS A 475 -13.42 7.20 31.94
N GLY A 476 -13.37 7.61 30.66
CA GLY A 476 -13.12 9.00 30.24
C GLY A 476 -11.83 9.65 30.76
N ARG A 477 -10.89 8.87 31.33
CA ARG A 477 -9.70 9.39 32.00
C ARG A 477 -8.51 9.42 31.04
N THR A 478 -8.10 10.62 30.66
CA THR A 478 -6.79 10.93 30.09
C THR A 478 -5.74 10.95 31.20
N VAL A 479 -5.38 9.78 31.72
CA VAL A 479 -4.11 9.67 32.46
C VAL A 479 -3.02 9.66 31.40
N GLU A 480 -2.23 10.73 31.33
CA GLU A 480 -1.01 10.74 30.51
C GLU A 480 -0.15 9.56 30.96
N PRO A 481 0.21 8.64 30.05
CA PRO A 481 0.98 7.47 30.43
C PRO A 481 2.33 7.92 30.99
N ALA A 482 2.67 7.48 32.20
CA ALA A 482 3.99 7.74 32.76
C ALA A 482 5.07 7.20 31.78
N PRO A 483 6.16 7.96 31.56
CA PRO A 483 7.24 7.49 30.70
C PRO A 483 7.89 6.25 31.33
N LEU A 484 7.85 5.12 30.62
CA LEU A 484 8.39 3.85 31.11
C LEU A 484 9.92 3.87 31.07
N HIS A 485 10.47 4.24 29.91
CA HIS A 485 11.91 4.20 29.64
C HIS A 485 12.35 5.39 28.77
N TYR A 486 13.67 5.59 28.65
CA TYR A 486 14.24 6.63 27.80
C TYR A 486 14.79 6.03 26.50
N CYS A 487 14.57 6.74 25.40
CA CYS A 487 15.03 6.35 24.08
C CYS A 487 16.56 6.22 24.05
N SER A 488 17.07 5.09 23.56
CA SER A 488 18.50 4.83 23.41
C SER A 488 19.20 5.86 22.51
N LYS A 489 18.52 6.32 21.44
CA LYS A 489 19.02 7.24 20.40
C LYS A 489 19.00 8.71 20.82
N CYS A 490 17.94 9.20 21.45
CA CYS A 490 17.76 10.64 21.73
C CYS A 490 17.51 10.99 23.20
N LYS A 491 17.50 10.00 24.10
CA LYS A 491 17.24 10.14 25.55
C LYS A 491 15.92 10.82 25.91
N HIS A 492 14.98 10.95 24.97
CA HIS A 492 13.62 11.43 25.23
C HIS A 492 12.77 10.30 25.83
N PRO A 493 11.81 10.58 26.72
CA PRO A 493 10.88 9.58 27.24
C PRO A 493 10.17 8.82 26.11
N MET A 494 10.00 7.52 26.32
CA MET A 494 9.20 6.63 25.49
C MET A 494 7.86 6.37 26.16
N PHE A 495 6.81 6.36 25.35
CA PHE A 495 5.44 6.17 25.81
C PHE A 495 4.89 4.87 25.24
N ARG A 496 4.26 4.07 26.11
CA ARG A 496 3.55 2.86 25.69
C ARG A 496 2.24 3.23 25.03
N THR A 497 2.09 2.78 23.79
CA THR A 497 0.94 3.06 22.92
C THR A 497 0.56 1.80 22.16
N PHE A 498 -0.66 1.71 21.63
CA PHE A 498 -0.98 0.62 20.72
C PHE A 498 -0.39 0.89 19.33
N TYR A 499 0.17 -0.13 18.68
CA TYR A 499 0.69 -0.02 17.32
C TYR A 499 -0.37 0.48 16.34
N SER A 500 -1.57 -0.12 16.42
CA SER A 500 -2.76 0.32 15.71
C SER A 500 -3.98 -0.05 16.53
N LEU A 501 -5.05 0.73 16.41
CA LEU A 501 -6.34 0.41 17.03
C LEU A 501 -6.95 -0.88 16.47
N ALA A 502 -6.54 -1.33 15.29
CA ALA A 502 -6.99 -2.60 14.70
C ALA A 502 -6.34 -3.84 15.36
N TYR A 503 -5.08 -3.73 15.77
CA TYR A 503 -4.26 -4.86 16.24
C TYR A 503 -3.99 -4.83 17.75
N LEU A 504 -4.13 -3.68 18.42
CA LEU A 504 -4.05 -3.54 19.89
C LEU A 504 -2.83 -4.20 20.57
N ILE A 505 -1.70 -4.32 19.87
CA ILE A 505 -0.41 -4.69 20.47
C ILE A 505 0.22 -3.44 21.06
N GLU A 506 0.62 -3.52 22.33
CA GLU A 506 1.35 -2.46 23.02
C GLU A 506 2.77 -2.37 22.47
N ILE A 507 3.24 -1.16 22.20
CA ILE A 507 4.58 -0.84 21.73
C ILE A 507 5.08 0.40 22.45
N ASP A 508 6.39 0.50 22.63
CA ASP A 508 7.00 1.67 23.24
C ASP A 508 7.57 2.59 22.16
N ARG A 509 6.98 3.78 21.99
CA ARG A 509 7.35 4.71 20.90
C ARG A 509 8.03 5.96 21.44
N CYS A 510 9.09 6.40 20.77
CA CYS A 510 9.70 7.70 21.01
C CYS A 510 9.08 8.78 20.11
N GLY A 511 8.43 9.77 20.72
CA GLY A 511 7.81 10.90 19.99
C GLY A 511 8.80 11.85 19.30
N LYS A 512 10.08 11.86 19.71
CA LYS A 512 11.09 12.79 19.17
C LYS A 512 11.84 12.25 17.96
N CYS A 513 12.37 11.02 18.04
CA CYS A 513 13.19 10.45 16.97
C CYS A 513 12.51 9.34 16.17
N GLY A 514 11.28 8.96 16.54
CA GLY A 514 10.50 8.00 15.77
C GLY A 514 11.09 6.58 15.75
N VAL A 515 11.80 6.17 16.80
CA VAL A 515 12.13 4.76 17.04
C VAL A 515 11.07 4.11 17.93
N THR A 516 10.86 2.82 17.71
CA THR A 516 9.94 1.98 18.48
C THR A 516 10.71 0.82 19.08
N TRP A 517 10.47 0.58 20.35
CA TRP A 517 10.97 -0.57 21.08
C TRP A 517 9.86 -1.61 21.18
N PHE A 518 10.21 -2.84 20.82
CA PHE A 518 9.39 -4.03 20.98
C PHE A 518 10.02 -4.88 22.08
N ASP A 519 9.24 -5.27 23.07
CA ASP A 519 9.66 -6.28 24.04
C ASP A 519 9.81 -7.65 23.36
N ALA A 520 10.33 -8.62 24.11
CA ALA A 520 10.49 -9.97 23.61
C ALA A 520 9.16 -10.47 23.01
N ASP A 521 9.24 -11.08 21.83
CA ASP A 521 8.13 -11.64 21.05
C ASP A 521 7.06 -10.64 20.55
N GLU A 522 7.02 -9.37 20.99
CA GLU A 522 6.01 -8.39 20.55
C GLU A 522 6.02 -8.14 19.05
N LEU A 523 7.21 -8.04 18.45
CA LEU A 523 7.37 -7.84 17.01
C LEU A 523 6.84 -9.03 16.22
N LYS A 524 7.08 -10.27 16.68
CA LYS A 524 6.61 -11.49 16.01
C LYS A 524 5.10 -11.69 16.23
N MET A 525 4.60 -11.39 17.43
CA MET A 525 3.15 -11.35 17.70
C MET A 525 2.45 -10.40 16.75
N LEU A 526 3.02 -9.22 16.49
CA LEU A 526 2.46 -8.26 15.54
C LEU A 526 2.37 -8.82 14.12
N GLN A 527 3.42 -9.49 13.64
CA GLN A 527 3.39 -10.17 12.34
C GLN A 527 2.29 -11.24 12.30
N CYS A 528 2.19 -12.08 13.34
CA CYS A 528 1.18 -13.15 13.40
C CYS A 528 -0.25 -12.63 13.38
N ILE A 529 -0.55 -11.57 14.13
CA ILE A 529 -1.88 -10.99 14.17
C ILE A 529 -2.27 -10.43 12.80
N ILE A 530 -1.33 -9.78 12.12
CA ILE A 530 -1.54 -9.17 10.82
C ILE A 530 -1.71 -10.23 9.73
N GLU A 531 -0.84 -11.25 9.72
CA GLU A 531 -0.87 -12.35 8.76
C GLU A 531 -2.14 -13.18 8.88
N ASN A 532 -2.49 -13.62 10.08
CA ASN A 532 -3.67 -14.46 10.34
C ASN A 532 -4.98 -13.66 10.43
N ARG A 533 -4.94 -12.36 10.13
CA ARG A 533 -6.10 -11.45 10.14
C ARG A 533 -6.88 -11.51 11.47
N ILE A 534 -6.17 -11.62 12.58
CA ILE A 534 -6.77 -11.71 13.91
C ILE A 534 -7.17 -10.29 14.34
N THR A 535 -8.34 -9.83 13.89
CA THR A 535 -8.82 -8.49 14.25
C THR A 535 -9.46 -8.46 15.63
N ALA A 536 -9.25 -7.37 16.34
CA ALA A 536 -10.07 -7.05 17.49
C ALA A 536 -11.54 -6.83 17.06
N SER A 537 -12.47 -7.63 17.57
CA SER A 537 -13.91 -7.36 17.49
C SER A 537 -14.27 -6.10 18.28
N ILE A 538 -14.09 -4.93 17.66
CA ILE A 538 -14.57 -3.67 18.22
C ILE A 538 -16.03 -3.54 17.78
N ASN A 539 -16.97 -3.93 18.65
CA ASN A 539 -18.35 -3.48 18.48
C ASN A 539 -18.33 -1.96 18.68
N ILE A 540 -18.43 -1.21 17.59
CA ILE A 540 -18.46 0.26 17.58
C ILE A 540 -19.78 0.74 18.17
#